data_AF-A0A8C2ECM6-F1
#
_entry.id   AF-A0A8C2ECM6-F1
#
_cell.length_a   1.000
_cell.length_b   1.000
_cell.length_c   1.000
_cell.angle_alpha   90.00
_cell.angle_beta   90.00
_cell.angle_gamma   90.00
#
_symmetry.space_group_name_H-M   'P 1'
#
loop_
_entity.id
_entity.type
_entity.pdbx_description
1 polymer ?
#
loop_
_entity_poly.entity_id
_entity_poly.type
_entity_poly.pdbx_seq_one_letter_code
_entity_poly.pdbx_strand_id
1 'polypeptide(L)'
;MNVGVAHSEVNPNTRVMNSRGIWLAYLLLTTALHVVLLSIPFLSVPVVWTLTNVIHNLAMYLFLHTVKGTPFETPDQGKARLLTHWEQMDYGIQFTASRKFLTILPIVL
;
A
#
# COMPACT_ATOMS: atom_id res chain seq x y z
N MET A 1 24.55 -26.78 19.65
CA MET A 1 23.12 -26.44 19.53
C MET A 1 22.94 -25.55 18.31
N ASN A 2 22.26 -26.02 17.26
CA ASN A 2 21.90 -25.19 16.12
C ASN A 2 20.63 -24.44 16.51
N VAL A 3 20.78 -23.26 17.12
CA VAL A 3 19.64 -22.40 17.44
C VAL A 3 19.13 -21.85 16.11
N GLY A 4 17.97 -22.35 15.66
CA GLY A 4 17.30 -21.84 14.47
C GLY A 4 17.04 -20.35 14.67
N VAL A 5 17.79 -19.51 13.97
CA VAL A 5 17.56 -18.07 13.97
C VAL A 5 16.27 -17.86 13.18
N ALA A 6 15.22 -17.36 13.83
CA ALA A 6 14.08 -16.84 13.11
C ALA A 6 14.58 -15.67 12.26
N HIS A 7 14.65 -15.87 10.93
CA HIS A 7 14.93 -14.78 10.00
C HIS A 7 13.69 -13.89 9.92
N SER A 8 13.50 -13.01 10.90
CA SER A 8 12.57 -11.89 10.75
C SER A 8 13.10 -10.97 9.66
N GLU A 9 12.22 -10.56 8.74
CA GLU A 9 12.58 -9.53 7.77
C GLU A 9 13.08 -8.29 8.51
N VAL A 10 14.28 -7.83 8.15
CA VAL A 10 14.86 -6.59 8.70
C VAL A 10 14.06 -5.38 8.24
N ASN A 11 13.44 -5.46 7.06
CA ASN A 11 12.58 -4.42 6.52
C ASN A 11 11.20 -5.00 6.17
N PRO A 12 10.15 -4.75 6.98
CA PRO A 12 8.81 -5.28 6.74
C PRO A 12 8.16 -4.69 5.50
N ASN A 13 8.59 -3.51 5.03
CA ASN A 13 8.06 -2.86 3.83
C ASN A 13 8.30 -3.70 2.57
N THR A 14 9.30 -4.59 2.59
CA THR A 14 9.60 -5.51 1.49
C THR A 14 8.51 -6.57 1.29
N ARG A 15 7.79 -6.94 2.36
CA ARG A 15 6.80 -8.04 2.33
C ARG A 15 5.40 -7.65 2.81
N VAL A 16 5.19 -6.37 3.12
CA VAL A 16 3.92 -5.85 3.66
C VAL A 16 2.73 -6.26 2.77
N MET A 17 2.83 -6.10 1.45
CA MET A 17 1.78 -6.48 0.50
C MET A 17 1.60 -7.99 0.32
N ASN A 18 2.44 -8.84 0.91
CA ASN A 18 2.28 -10.30 0.84
C ASN A 18 1.32 -10.84 1.91
N SER A 19 0.92 -10.02 2.90
CA SER A 19 0.00 -10.42 3.96
C SER A 19 -1.46 -10.30 3.53
N ARG A 20 -2.24 -11.38 3.66
CA ARG A 20 -3.69 -11.41 3.40
C ARG A 20 -4.46 -10.31 4.16
N GLY A 21 -4.00 -9.95 5.37
CA GLY A 21 -4.65 -8.93 6.18
C GLY A 21 -4.62 -7.54 5.52
N ILE A 22 -3.54 -7.20 4.82
CA ILE A 22 -3.41 -5.92 4.11
C ILE A 22 -4.34 -5.86 2.90
N TRP A 23 -4.52 -6.97 2.17
CA TRP A 23 -5.49 -7.04 1.08
C TRP A 23 -6.92 -6.83 1.58
N LEU A 24 -7.27 -7.46 2.69
CA LEU A 24 -8.58 -7.26 3.32
C LEU A 24 -8.76 -5.81 3.78
N ALA A 25 -7.78 -5.24 4.46
CA ALA A 25 -7.82 -3.86 4.93
C ALA A 25 -7.95 -2.88 3.75
N TYR A 26 -7.20 -3.10 2.68
CA TYR A 26 -7.28 -2.30 1.46
C TYR A 26 -8.70 -2.29 0.88
N LEU A 27 -9.31 -3.48 0.70
CA LEU A 27 -10.67 -3.58 0.17
C LEU A 27 -11.67 -2.89 1.09
N LEU A 28 -11.60 -3.14 2.40
CA LEU A 28 -12.48 -2.53 3.39
C LEU A 28 -12.37 -1.01 3.40
N LEU A 29 -11.16 -0.45 3.35
CA LEU A 29 -10.93 1.00 3.35
C LEU A 29 -11.45 1.65 2.08
N THR A 30 -11.20 1.07 0.91
CA THR A 30 -11.71 1.58 -0.37
C THR A 30 -13.23 1.51 -0.44
N THR A 31 -13.84 0.40 -0.01
CA THR A 31 -15.30 0.28 0.04
C THR A 31 -15.91 1.23 1.07
N ALA A 32 -15.29 1.38 2.24
CA ALA A 32 -15.76 2.32 3.26
C ALA A 32 -15.73 3.76 2.76
N LEU A 33 -14.65 4.19 2.10
CA LEU A 33 -14.56 5.49 1.43
C LEU A 33 -15.73 5.69 0.46
N HIS A 34 -15.98 4.71 -0.41
CA HIS A 34 -17.05 4.78 -1.40
C HIS A 34 -18.44 4.91 -0.74
N VAL A 35 -18.72 4.11 0.29
CA VAL A 35 -19.99 4.17 1.05
C VAL A 35 -20.16 5.51 1.75
N VAL A 36 -19.10 6.05 2.36
CA VAL A 36 -19.12 7.38 2.98
C VAL A 36 -19.46 8.45 1.94
N LEU A 37 -18.85 8.42 0.75
CA LEU A 37 -19.16 9.37 -0.32
C LEU A 37 -20.59 9.20 -0.86
N LEU A 38 -21.09 7.97 -0.99
CA LEU A 38 -22.49 7.69 -1.38
C LEU A 38 -23.51 8.25 -0.38
N SER A 39 -23.12 8.39 0.90
CA SER A 39 -24.02 8.94 1.93
C SER A 39 -24.26 10.46 1.81
N ILE A 40 -23.55 11.15 0.90
CA ILE A 40 -23.64 12.61 0.71
C ILE A 40 -24.79 12.92 -0.29
N PRO A 41 -25.86 13.60 0.13
CA PRO A 41 -27.14 13.64 -0.60
C PRO A 41 -27.13 14.45 -1.91
N PHE A 42 -26.10 15.24 -2.15
CA PHE A 42 -25.97 16.10 -3.35
C PHE A 42 -24.90 15.61 -4.32
N LEU A 43 -24.30 14.43 -4.10
CA LEU A 43 -23.38 13.81 -5.05
C LEU A 43 -24.13 12.78 -5.91
N SER A 44 -23.95 12.85 -7.22
CA SER A 44 -24.43 11.81 -8.12
C SER A 44 -23.50 10.59 -8.09
N VAL A 45 -24.03 9.40 -8.40
CA VAL A 45 -23.24 8.15 -8.41
C VAL A 45 -21.97 8.25 -9.28
N PRO A 46 -21.98 8.83 -10.49
CA PRO A 46 -20.75 9.01 -11.29
C PRO A 46 -19.72 9.91 -10.61
N VAL A 47 -20.17 10.97 -9.93
CA VAL A 47 -19.28 11.88 -9.18
C VAL A 47 -18.66 11.14 -8.00
N VAL A 48 -19.43 10.29 -7.31
CA VAL A 48 -18.91 9.49 -6.20
C VAL A 48 -17.82 8.51 -6.66
N TRP A 49 -18.00 7.82 -7.80
CA TRP A 49 -16.94 6.99 -8.38
C TRP A 49 -15.69 7.80 -8.72
N THR A 50 -15.86 8.95 -9.36
CA THR A 50 -14.76 9.87 -9.69
C THR A 50 -13.99 10.31 -8.44
N LEU A 51 -14.70 10.72 -7.40
CA LEU A 51 -14.09 11.13 -6.13
C LEU A 51 -13.40 9.96 -5.42
N THR A 52 -14.00 8.78 -5.45
CA THR A 52 -13.39 7.56 -4.89
C THR A 52 -12.05 7.30 -5.59
N ASN A 53 -12.03 7.35 -6.94
CA ASN A 53 -10.82 7.16 -7.73
C ASN A 53 -9.76 8.23 -7.45
N VAL A 54 -10.12 9.51 -7.43
CA VAL A 54 -9.17 10.61 -7.19
C VAL A 54 -8.58 10.55 -5.78
N ILE A 55 -9.41 10.37 -4.75
CA ILE A 55 -8.95 10.28 -3.35
C ILE A 55 -8.08 9.04 -3.17
N HIS A 56 -8.50 7.91 -3.72
CA HIS A 56 -7.74 6.67 -3.69
C HIS A 56 -6.35 6.85 -4.33
N ASN A 57 -6.28 7.40 -5.56
CA ASN A 57 -5.03 7.63 -6.26
C ASN A 57 -4.10 8.60 -5.52
N LEU A 58 -4.64 9.69 -4.98
CA LEU A 58 -3.85 10.65 -4.20
C LEU A 58 -3.27 10.00 -2.94
N ALA A 59 -4.09 9.27 -2.19
CA ALA A 59 -3.65 8.58 -0.97
C ALA A 59 -2.58 7.52 -1.29
N MET A 60 -2.81 6.70 -2.32
CA MET A 60 -1.86 5.68 -2.74
C MET A 60 -0.56 6.29 -3.27
N TYR A 61 -0.62 7.40 -4.01
CA TYR A 61 0.56 8.11 -4.47
C TYR A 61 1.40 8.62 -3.30
N LEU A 62 0.77 9.28 -2.32
CA LEU A 62 1.47 9.77 -1.13
C LEU A 62 2.10 8.60 -0.37
N PHE A 63 1.35 7.55 -0.07
CA PHE A 63 1.86 6.40 0.66
C PHE A 63 3.00 5.68 -0.07
N LEU A 64 2.83 5.38 -1.35
CA LEU A 64 3.80 4.58 -2.10
C LEU A 64 5.02 5.38 -2.55
N HIS A 65 4.85 6.65 -2.94
CA HIS A 65 5.89 7.42 -3.62
C HIS A 65 6.46 8.59 -2.81
N THR A 66 5.87 8.94 -1.66
CA THR A 66 6.40 10.04 -0.81
C THR A 66 6.89 9.58 0.55
N VAL A 67 6.24 8.56 1.15
CA VAL A 67 6.69 7.99 2.43
C VAL A 67 7.97 7.18 2.22
N LYS A 68 8.99 7.46 3.04
CA LYS A 68 10.33 6.87 2.93
C LYS A 68 10.79 6.23 4.23
N GLY A 69 11.76 5.32 4.10
CA GLY A 69 12.41 4.66 5.23
C GLY A 69 11.56 3.59 5.91
N THR A 70 12.03 3.18 7.09
CA THR A 70 11.42 2.18 7.98
C THR A 70 11.48 2.74 9.41
N PRO A 71 10.54 3.63 9.81
CA PRO A 71 10.70 4.48 11.00
C PRO A 71 10.89 3.73 12.33
N PHE A 72 10.58 2.43 12.37
CA PHE A 72 10.63 1.60 13.57
C PHE A 72 11.55 0.38 13.45
N GLU A 73 12.31 0.24 12.36
CA GLU A 73 13.25 -0.86 12.16
C GLU A 73 14.69 -0.39 12.39
N THR A 74 15.15 -0.52 13.63
CA THR A 74 16.55 -0.23 14.01
C THR A 74 17.60 -1.12 13.32
N PRO A 75 17.33 -2.39 12.92
CA PRO A 75 18.36 -3.23 12.30
C PRO A 75 18.71 -2.86 10.85
N ASP A 76 17.90 -2.03 10.18
CA ASP A 76 18.14 -1.64 8.77
C ASP A 76 19.39 -0.74 8.59
N GLN A 77 19.91 -0.15 9.68
CA GLN A 77 21.08 0.74 9.66
C GLN A 77 20.98 1.89 8.63
N GLY A 78 19.75 2.28 8.28
CA GLY A 78 19.48 3.38 7.35
C GLY A 78 19.59 3.02 5.87
N LYS A 79 19.72 1.73 5.50
CA LYS A 79 19.77 1.30 4.09
C LYS A 79 18.54 1.75 3.30
N ALA A 80 17.35 1.67 3.89
CA ALA A 80 16.09 2.04 3.27
C ALA A 80 15.72 3.51 3.47
N ARG A 81 16.53 4.33 4.17
CA ARG A 81 16.18 5.69 4.60
C ARG A 81 15.72 6.61 3.46
N LEU A 82 16.31 6.44 2.27
CA LEU A 82 16.00 7.27 1.09
C LEU A 82 14.97 6.63 0.15
N LEU A 83 14.67 5.35 0.35
CA LEU A 83 13.78 4.58 -0.49
C LEU A 83 12.33 4.81 -0.07
N THR A 84 11.48 5.05 -1.06
CA THR A 84 10.03 5.10 -0.91
C THR A 84 9.45 3.71 -0.64
N HIS A 85 8.21 3.67 -0.15
CA HIS A 85 7.52 2.40 0.07
C HIS A 85 7.43 1.55 -1.22
N TRP A 86 7.22 2.20 -2.37
CA TRP A 86 7.22 1.57 -3.69
C TRP A 86 8.57 0.96 -4.05
N GLU A 87 9.68 1.65 -3.78
CA GLU A 87 11.03 1.16 -4.09
C GLU A 87 11.42 -0.02 -3.19
N GLN A 88 10.97 -0.02 -1.94
CA GLN A 88 11.27 -1.09 -0.97
C GLN A 88 10.46 -2.37 -1.22
N MET A 89 9.23 -2.26 -1.71
CA MET A 89 8.30 -3.38 -1.89
C MET A 89 8.87 -4.52 -2.75
N ASP A 90 8.64 -5.77 -2.33
CA ASP A 90 9.13 -6.99 -2.97
C ASP A 90 10.64 -6.93 -3.30
N TYR A 91 11.43 -6.32 -2.41
CA TYR A 91 12.87 -6.11 -2.58
C TYR A 91 13.25 -5.36 -3.86
N GLY A 92 12.36 -4.50 -4.35
CA GLY A 92 12.57 -3.77 -5.61
C GLY A 92 12.35 -4.60 -6.88
N ILE A 93 11.96 -5.88 -6.77
CA ILE A 93 11.65 -6.73 -7.93
C ILE A 93 10.44 -6.14 -8.66
N GLN A 94 10.59 -5.93 -9.97
CA GLN A 94 9.54 -5.38 -10.82
C GLN A 94 8.54 -6.46 -11.25
N PHE A 95 7.34 -6.04 -11.67
CA PHE A 95 6.30 -6.93 -12.22
C PHE A 95 5.83 -8.09 -11.32
N THR A 96 6.00 -7.97 -10.01
CA THR A 96 5.38 -8.87 -9.03
C THR A 96 3.87 -8.73 -9.04
N ALA A 97 3.16 -9.72 -8.45
CA ALA A 97 1.70 -9.69 -8.36
C ALA A 97 1.19 -8.44 -7.62
N SER A 98 1.83 -8.08 -6.50
CA SER A 98 1.50 -6.89 -5.70
C SER A 98 1.66 -5.60 -6.50
N ARG A 99 2.78 -5.45 -7.22
CA ARG A 99 3.01 -4.26 -8.07
C ARG A 99 2.02 -4.18 -9.21
N LYS A 100 1.75 -5.29 -9.90
CA LYS A 100 0.75 -5.35 -10.98
C LYS A 100 -0.62 -4.95 -10.47
N PHE A 101 -1.03 -5.50 -9.33
CA PHE A 101 -2.30 -5.14 -8.70
C PHE A 101 -2.40 -3.64 -8.43
N LEU A 102 -1.40 -3.06 -7.74
CA LEU A 102 -1.39 -1.64 -7.39
C LEU A 102 -1.36 -0.72 -8.60
N THR A 103 -0.82 -1.16 -9.74
CA THR A 103 -0.86 -0.42 -11.00
C THR A 103 -2.19 -0.56 -11.75
N ILE A 104 -2.83 -1.74 -11.70
CA ILE A 104 -4.09 -2.00 -12.43
C ILE A 104 -5.29 -1.42 -11.68
N LEU A 105 -5.28 -1.41 -10.35
CA LEU A 105 -6.45 -1.03 -9.55
C LEU A 105 -7.00 0.37 -9.89
N PRO A 106 -6.18 1.43 -10.03
CA PRO A 106 -6.65 2.75 -10.45
C PRO A 106 -7.35 2.80 -11.81
N ILE A 107 -7.12 1.81 -12.68
CA ILE A 107 -7.72 1.72 -14.02
C ILE A 107 -9.11 1.06 -13.93
N VAL A 108 -9.28 0.13 -12.98
CA VAL A 108 -10.52 -0.62 -12.77
C VAL A 108 -11.51 0.17 -11.92
N LEU A 109 -11.01 0.98 -10.99
CA LEU A 109 -11.79 1.76 -10.04
C LEU A 109 -12.41 3.00 -10.67
#